data_AF-A0A3D4T2I2-F1
#
_entry.id   AF-A0A3D4T2I2-F1
#
_cell.length_a   1.000
_cell.length_b   1.000
_cell.length_c   1.000
_cell.angle_alpha   90.00
_cell.angle_beta   90.00
_cell.angle_gamma   90.00
#
_symmetry.space_group_name_H-M   'P 1'
#
loop_
_entity.id
_entity.type
_entity.pdbx_description
1 polymer ?
#
loop_
_entity_poly.entity_id
_entity_poly.type
_entity_poly.pdbx_seq_one_letter_code
_entity_poly.pdbx_strand_id
1 'polypeptide(L)'
;GVPVLGNGDIFKASDAAAMMDRTGCDGVVVGRGCLGRPWLFAELSAHLRGEPVPAEPTLGEVCRIIMRHAGLLADYSGEKYASRDIRKHMAWYLRGFPAGGEIRRQLGQINSLADLRGVLDPMWDSDALAADADGARGRQGAPGKVALPDGWLDDPEEDGVGVAETGEDAGAANSGG
;
A
#
# COMPACT_ATOMS: atom_id res chain seq x y z
N GLY A 1 -16.65 9.07 -26.17
CA GLY A 1 -16.18 9.90 -25.04
C GLY A 1 -14.70 9.63 -24.81
N VAL A 2 -14.08 10.41 -23.93
CA VAL A 2 -12.74 10.09 -23.37
C VAL A 2 -12.95 9.22 -22.14
N PRO A 3 -12.21 8.11 -21.96
CA PRO A 3 -12.35 7.27 -20.77
C PRO A 3 -12.04 8.03 -19.49
N VAL A 4 -12.92 7.91 -18.49
CA VAL A 4 -12.78 8.53 -17.17
C VAL A 4 -12.53 7.44 -16.14
N LEU A 5 -11.49 7.60 -15.33
CA LEU A 5 -11.18 6.68 -14.24
C LEU A 5 -11.47 7.32 -12.88
N GLY A 6 -12.31 6.68 -12.08
CA GLY A 6 -12.57 7.08 -10.69
C GLY A 6 -11.40 6.73 -9.78
N ASN A 7 -11.09 7.59 -8.81
CA ASN A 7 -10.03 7.34 -7.83
C ASN A 7 -10.53 7.68 -6.42
N GLY A 8 -10.19 6.83 -5.45
CA GLY A 8 -10.44 7.08 -4.03
C GLY A 8 -11.07 5.88 -3.34
N ASP A 9 -10.55 5.54 -2.16
CA ASP A 9 -11.19 4.63 -1.19
C ASP A 9 -11.70 3.28 -1.72
N ILE A 10 -10.97 2.68 -2.67
CA ILE A 10 -11.19 1.31 -3.13
C ILE A 10 -10.37 0.35 -2.26
N PHE A 11 -11.03 -0.37 -1.34
CA PHE A 11 -10.39 -1.31 -0.41
C PHE A 11 -10.86 -2.75 -0.58
N LYS A 12 -11.99 -2.98 -1.23
CA LYS A 12 -12.51 -4.31 -1.61
C LYS A 12 -13.19 -4.26 -2.97
N ALA A 13 -13.46 -5.43 -3.53
CA ALA A 13 -14.00 -5.57 -4.88
C ALA A 13 -15.32 -4.80 -5.11
N SER A 14 -16.19 -4.77 -4.11
CA SER A 14 -17.50 -4.07 -4.19
C SER A 14 -17.40 -2.55 -4.16
N ASP A 15 -16.30 -1.96 -3.65
CA ASP A 15 -16.12 -0.50 -3.65
C ASP A 15 -15.96 0.01 -5.09
N ALA A 16 -15.31 -0.76 -5.96
CA ALA A 16 -15.11 -0.40 -7.35
C ALA A 16 -16.42 -0.39 -8.14
N ALA A 17 -17.24 -1.44 -7.98
CA ALA A 17 -18.56 -1.49 -8.58
C ALA A 17 -19.42 -0.31 -8.10
N ALA A 18 -19.44 -0.06 -6.79
CA ALA A 18 -20.19 1.06 -6.22
C ALA A 18 -19.71 2.43 -6.76
N MET A 19 -18.41 2.62 -6.96
CA MET A 19 -17.88 3.85 -7.56
C MET A 19 -18.32 4.01 -9.02
N MET A 20 -18.21 2.94 -9.81
CA MET A 20 -18.61 2.95 -11.22
C MET A 20 -20.12 3.21 -11.36
N ASP A 21 -20.95 2.53 -10.57
CA ASP A 21 -22.41 2.71 -10.57
C ASP A 21 -22.82 4.14 -10.20
N ARG A 22 -22.13 4.75 -9.22
CA ARG A 22 -22.45 6.10 -8.74
C ARG A 22 -22.00 7.21 -9.68
N THR A 23 -20.90 7.03 -10.38
CA THR A 23 -20.24 8.11 -11.14
C THR A 23 -20.36 7.95 -12.65
N GLY A 24 -20.65 6.74 -13.14
CA GLY A 24 -20.61 6.41 -14.55
C GLY A 24 -19.19 6.39 -15.14
N CYS A 25 -18.14 6.29 -14.31
CA CYS A 25 -16.77 6.18 -14.81
C CYS A 25 -16.51 4.83 -15.49
N ASP A 26 -15.56 4.81 -16.43
CA ASP A 26 -15.23 3.63 -17.24
C ASP A 26 -14.35 2.62 -16.49
N GLY A 27 -13.80 3.00 -15.34
CA GLY A 27 -12.98 2.16 -14.49
C GLY A 27 -12.49 2.86 -13.23
N VAL A 28 -11.68 2.17 -12.43
CA VAL A 28 -11.16 2.70 -11.17
C VAL A 28 -9.64 2.61 -11.08
N VAL A 29 -9.05 3.55 -10.35
CA VAL A 29 -7.64 3.55 -9.96
C VAL A 29 -7.53 3.18 -8.49
N VAL A 30 -6.71 2.18 -8.18
CA VAL A 30 -6.47 1.70 -6.82
C VAL A 30 -5.14 2.25 -6.31
N GLY A 31 -5.21 3.02 -5.22
CA GLY A 31 -4.03 3.54 -4.53
C GLY A 31 -3.71 2.73 -3.26
N ARG A 32 -4.06 3.28 -2.10
CA ARG A 32 -3.71 2.70 -0.79
C ARG A 32 -4.26 1.29 -0.56
N GLY A 33 -5.40 0.93 -1.18
CA GLY A 33 -6.05 -0.36 -0.98
C GLY A 33 -5.21 -1.57 -1.39
N CYS A 34 -4.31 -1.42 -2.37
CA CYS A 34 -3.46 -2.53 -2.83
C CYS A 34 -2.14 -2.67 -2.05
N LEU A 35 -1.84 -1.77 -1.12
CA LEU A 35 -0.62 -1.83 -0.32
C LEU A 35 -0.61 -3.09 0.55
N GLY A 36 0.32 -4.01 0.26
CA GLY A 36 0.41 -5.31 0.92
C GLY A 36 -0.72 -6.29 0.56
N ARG A 37 -1.54 -5.98 -0.45
CA ARG A 37 -2.65 -6.81 -0.96
C ARG A 37 -2.67 -6.81 -2.50
N PRO A 38 -1.61 -7.30 -3.18
CA PRO A 38 -1.61 -7.36 -4.63
C PRO A 38 -2.73 -8.25 -5.20
N TRP A 39 -3.29 -9.17 -4.40
CA TRP A 39 -4.42 -10.02 -4.78
C TRP A 39 -5.74 -9.26 -4.94
N LEU A 40 -5.88 -8.05 -4.37
CA LEU A 40 -7.06 -7.20 -4.54
C LEU A 40 -7.39 -6.95 -6.02
N PHE A 41 -6.40 -6.91 -6.90
CA PHE A 41 -6.64 -6.77 -8.35
C PHE A 41 -7.35 -7.98 -8.96
N ALA A 42 -7.08 -9.18 -8.48
CA ALA A 42 -7.78 -10.39 -8.93
C ALA A 42 -9.24 -10.38 -8.45
N GLU A 43 -9.47 -9.96 -7.20
CA GLU A 43 -10.81 -9.81 -6.63
C GLU A 43 -11.64 -8.76 -7.40
N LEU A 44 -11.06 -7.59 -7.64
CA LEU A 44 -11.66 -6.51 -8.43
C LEU A 44 -12.00 -7.00 -9.84
N SER A 45 -11.06 -7.66 -10.51
CA SER A 45 -11.27 -8.16 -11.87
C SER A 45 -12.36 -9.22 -11.94
N ALA A 46 -12.40 -10.16 -11.00
CA ALA A 46 -13.43 -11.18 -10.93
C ALA A 46 -14.81 -10.54 -10.70
N HIS A 47 -14.91 -9.63 -9.73
CA HIS A 47 -16.16 -8.96 -9.39
C HIS A 47 -16.73 -8.14 -10.55
N LEU A 48 -15.90 -7.32 -11.21
CA LEU A 48 -16.33 -6.51 -12.36
C LEU A 48 -16.71 -7.35 -13.59
N ARG A 49 -16.22 -8.59 -13.69
CA ARG A 49 -16.60 -9.54 -14.75
C ARG A 49 -17.81 -10.42 -14.37
N GLY A 50 -18.36 -10.27 -13.16
CA GLY A 50 -19.43 -11.13 -12.66
C GLY A 50 -18.98 -12.58 -12.39
N GLU A 51 -17.69 -12.80 -12.19
CA GLU A 51 -17.11 -14.09 -11.86
C GLU A 51 -17.03 -14.30 -10.34
N PRO A 52 -16.93 -15.56 -9.86
CA PRO A 52 -16.68 -15.84 -8.45
C PRO A 52 -15.40 -15.13 -7.98
N VAL A 53 -15.54 -14.31 -6.92
CA VAL A 53 -14.40 -13.62 -6.32
C VAL A 53 -13.50 -14.65 -5.62
N PRO A 54 -12.19 -14.68 -5.90
CA PRO A 54 -11.26 -15.56 -5.21
C PRO A 54 -11.31 -15.35 -3.69
N ALA A 55 -11.05 -16.42 -2.94
CA ALA A 55 -10.91 -16.29 -1.49
C ALA A 55 -9.67 -15.46 -1.13
N GLU A 56 -9.74 -14.76 0.00
CA GLU A 56 -8.59 -14.10 0.60
C GLU A 56 -7.49 -15.13 0.92
N PRO A 57 -6.20 -14.81 0.68
CA PRO A 57 -5.12 -15.74 0.90
C PRO A 57 -4.87 -15.97 2.41
N THR A 58 -4.47 -17.19 2.73
CA THR A 58 -3.97 -17.53 4.07
C THR A 58 -2.61 -16.87 4.33
N LEU A 59 -2.19 -16.82 5.60
CA LEU A 59 -0.88 -16.30 5.97
C LEU A 59 0.27 -17.04 5.24
N GLY A 60 0.16 -18.36 5.05
CA GLY A 60 1.13 -19.13 4.29
C GLY A 60 1.18 -18.73 2.81
N GLU A 61 0.03 -18.48 2.20
CA GLU A 61 -0.04 -17.95 0.82
C GLU A 61 0.51 -16.53 0.73
N VAL A 62 0.24 -15.67 1.72
CA VAL A 62 0.83 -14.34 1.82
C VAL A 62 2.35 -14.42 1.94
N CYS A 63 2.92 -15.39 2.69
CA CYS A 63 4.36 -15.61 2.73
C CYS A 63 4.94 -15.93 1.33
N ARG A 64 4.24 -16.75 0.53
CA ARG A 64 4.63 -17.06 -0.85
C ARG A 64 4.56 -15.81 -1.75
N ILE A 65 3.53 -15.00 -1.59
CA ILE A 65 3.36 -13.73 -2.30
C ILE A 65 4.50 -12.75 -1.95
N ILE A 66 4.86 -12.64 -0.67
CA ILE A 66 5.99 -11.82 -0.21
C ILE A 66 7.30 -12.31 -0.85
N MET A 67 7.57 -13.62 -0.82
CA MET A 67 8.77 -14.18 -1.45
C MET A 67 8.82 -13.92 -2.95
N ARG A 68 7.69 -14.06 -3.65
CA ARG A 68 7.60 -13.73 -5.08
C ARG A 68 7.86 -12.24 -5.33
N HIS A 69 7.29 -11.36 -4.52
CA HIS A 69 7.53 -9.92 -4.64
C HIS A 69 9.00 -9.56 -4.40
N ALA A 70 9.64 -10.17 -3.39
CA ALA A 70 11.07 -9.98 -3.14
C ALA A 70 11.95 -10.49 -4.30
N GLY A 71 11.60 -11.64 -4.89
CA GLY A 71 12.26 -12.16 -6.08
C GLY A 71 12.17 -11.22 -7.27
N LEU A 72 10.97 -10.71 -7.56
CA LEU A 72 10.76 -9.75 -8.65
C LEU A 72 11.54 -8.43 -8.43
N LEU A 73 11.63 -7.96 -7.19
CA LEU A 73 12.47 -6.81 -6.86
C LEU A 73 13.95 -7.14 -7.06
N ALA A 74 14.40 -8.34 -6.70
CA ALA A 74 15.79 -8.76 -6.88
C ALA A 74 16.17 -8.87 -8.36
N ASP A 75 15.27 -9.38 -9.19
CA ASP A 75 15.44 -9.42 -10.65
C ASP A 75 15.55 -8.00 -11.24
N TYR A 76 14.81 -7.04 -10.68
CA TYR A 76 14.77 -5.66 -11.17
C TYR A 76 15.98 -4.82 -10.72
N SER A 77 16.34 -4.86 -9.44
CA SER A 77 17.33 -3.95 -8.84
C SER A 77 18.50 -4.63 -8.15
N GLY A 78 18.55 -5.97 -8.16
CA GLY A 78 19.53 -6.76 -7.43
C GLY A 78 19.12 -7.01 -5.98
N GLU A 79 19.50 -8.19 -5.47
CA GLU A 79 19.07 -8.69 -4.16
C GLU A 79 19.33 -7.70 -3.02
N LYS A 80 20.51 -7.06 -2.97
CA LYS A 80 20.85 -6.10 -1.92
C LYS A 80 19.82 -4.95 -1.81
N TYR A 81 19.31 -4.46 -2.94
CA TYR A 81 18.32 -3.38 -2.95
C TYR A 81 16.92 -3.92 -2.68
N ALA A 82 16.58 -5.06 -3.27
CA ALA A 82 15.32 -5.75 -3.03
C ALA A 82 15.08 -6.08 -1.56
N SER A 83 16.08 -6.61 -0.85
CA SER A 83 16.00 -6.89 0.58
C SER A 83 15.81 -5.63 1.42
N ARG A 84 16.23 -4.45 0.94
CA ARG A 84 15.97 -3.19 1.63
C ARG A 84 14.57 -2.66 1.36
N ASP A 85 14.12 -2.76 0.11
CA ASP A 85 12.84 -2.21 -0.32
C ASP A 85 11.67 -3.04 0.20
N ILE A 86 11.77 -4.37 0.17
CA ILE A 86 10.68 -5.25 0.61
C ILE A 86 10.27 -4.99 2.06
N ARG A 87 11.21 -4.57 2.93
CA ARG A 87 10.96 -4.25 4.36
C ARG A 87 9.87 -3.20 4.55
N LYS A 88 9.79 -2.23 3.63
CA LYS A 88 8.79 -1.14 3.65
C LYS A 88 7.36 -1.67 3.54
N HIS A 89 7.18 -2.86 2.97
CA HIS A 89 5.86 -3.44 2.72
C HIS A 89 5.38 -4.39 3.82
N MET A 90 6.25 -4.84 4.73
CA MET A 90 5.96 -5.92 5.68
C MET A 90 4.83 -5.58 6.65
N ALA A 91 4.76 -4.32 7.10
CA ALA A 91 3.68 -3.85 7.96
C ALA A 91 2.31 -3.96 7.28
N TRP A 92 2.24 -3.72 5.97
CA TRP A 92 1.00 -3.81 5.20
C TRP A 92 0.58 -5.25 4.92
N TYR A 93 1.52 -6.10 4.49
CA TYR A 93 1.25 -7.52 4.22
C TYR A 93 0.74 -8.26 5.46
N LEU A 94 1.31 -7.96 6.63
CA LEU A 94 0.98 -8.67 7.86
C LEU A 94 -0.16 -8.02 8.66
N ARG A 95 -0.86 -7.01 8.12
CA ARG A 95 -1.99 -6.40 8.83
C ARG A 95 -3.12 -7.42 8.97
N GLY A 96 -3.65 -7.57 10.18
CA GLY A 96 -4.74 -8.51 10.49
C GLY A 96 -4.28 -9.95 10.76
N PHE A 97 -3.04 -10.31 10.43
CA PHE A 97 -2.50 -11.65 10.67
C PHE A 97 -1.81 -11.79 12.04
N PRO A 98 -1.82 -13.00 12.63
CA PRO A 98 -1.20 -13.31 13.92
C PRO A 98 0.32 -13.50 13.83
N ALA A 99 1.04 -12.60 13.15
CA ALA A 99 2.49 -12.72 12.94
C ALA A 99 3.34 -12.41 14.20
N GLY A 100 2.77 -11.86 15.28
CA GLY A 100 3.53 -11.51 16.50
C GLY A 100 4.53 -10.35 16.31
N GLY A 101 4.98 -9.75 17.42
CA GLY A 101 5.89 -8.59 17.38
C GLY A 101 7.33 -8.93 16.97
N GLU A 102 7.81 -10.11 17.39
CA GLU A 102 9.17 -10.56 17.12
C GLU A 102 9.43 -10.75 15.62
N ILE A 103 8.55 -11.48 14.92
CA ILE A 103 8.65 -11.68 13.47
C ILE A 103 8.61 -10.34 12.73
N ARG A 104 7.70 -9.44 13.13
CA ARG A 104 7.61 -8.09 12.52
C ARG A 104 8.92 -7.33 12.64
N ARG A 105 9.58 -7.42 13.80
CA ARG A 105 10.91 -6.81 14.01
C ARG A 105 11.96 -7.45 13.12
N GLN A 106 12.02 -8.78 13.05
CA GLN A 106 12.98 -9.52 12.21
C GLN A 106 12.81 -9.19 10.73
N LEU A 107 11.57 -9.11 10.23
CA LEU A 107 11.27 -8.69 8.86
C LEU A 107 11.71 -7.26 8.57
N GLY A 108 11.78 -6.39 9.58
CA GLY A 108 12.34 -5.04 9.47
C GLY A 108 13.87 -5.00 9.36
N GLN A 109 14.56 -6.15 9.51
CA GLN A 109 16.02 -6.22 9.62
C GLN A 109 16.69 -7.18 8.61
N ILE A 110 15.92 -7.83 7.75
CA ILE A 110 16.44 -8.75 6.71
C ILE A 110 17.44 -8.08 5.78
N ASN A 111 18.49 -8.81 5.35
CA ASN A 111 19.53 -8.31 4.45
C ASN A 111 19.72 -9.17 3.19
N SER A 112 19.02 -10.30 3.09
CA SER A 112 19.02 -11.20 1.92
C SER A 112 17.63 -11.82 1.71
N LEU A 113 17.40 -12.43 0.55
CA LEU A 113 16.20 -13.24 0.31
C LEU A 113 16.21 -14.52 1.16
N ALA A 114 17.39 -15.04 1.50
CA ALA A 114 17.54 -16.16 2.41
C ALA A 114 17.09 -15.80 3.84
N ASP A 115 17.45 -14.60 4.34
CA ASP A 115 16.98 -14.10 5.63
C ASP A 115 15.46 -13.99 5.64
N LEU A 116 14.89 -13.39 4.58
CA LEU A 116 13.45 -13.27 4.42
C LEU A 116 12.78 -14.64 4.47
N ARG A 117 13.31 -15.62 3.72
CA ARG A 117 12.78 -16.99 3.77
C ARG A 117 12.85 -17.57 5.17
N GLY A 118 13.97 -17.43 5.86
CA GLY A 118 14.16 -17.95 7.22
C GLY A 118 13.16 -17.35 8.22
N VAL A 119 12.88 -16.06 8.13
CA VAL A 119 11.90 -15.38 9.01
C VAL A 119 10.45 -15.78 8.68
N LEU A 120 10.14 -16.07 7.41
CA LEU A 120 8.80 -16.50 6.99
C LEU A 120 8.55 -18.00 7.20
N ASP A 121 9.60 -18.81 7.30
CA ASP A 121 9.51 -20.28 7.40
C ASP A 121 8.53 -20.77 8.49
N PRO A 122 8.51 -20.21 9.72
CA PRO A 122 7.58 -20.64 10.77
C PRO A 122 6.10 -20.41 10.44
N MET A 123 5.78 -19.57 9.46
CA MET A 123 4.41 -19.23 9.04
C MET A 123 4.04 -19.83 7.67
N TRP A 124 4.96 -20.56 7.04
CA TRP A 124 4.85 -20.95 5.63
C TRP A 124 3.63 -21.80 5.30
N ASP A 125 3.19 -22.62 6.26
CA ASP A 125 2.03 -23.51 6.15
C ASP A 125 0.86 -23.06 7.04
N SER A 126 0.83 -21.78 7.43
CA SER A 126 -0.25 -21.25 8.26
C SER A 126 -1.53 -21.03 7.44
N ASP A 127 -2.63 -21.62 7.90
CA ASP A 127 -3.99 -21.41 7.36
C ASP A 127 -4.70 -20.19 7.98
N ALA A 128 -3.99 -19.37 8.77
CA ALA A 128 -4.59 -18.21 9.40
C ALA A 128 -5.06 -17.19 8.35
N LEU A 129 -6.27 -16.65 8.54
CA LEU A 129 -6.82 -15.56 7.72
C LEU A 129 -6.61 -14.22 8.44
N ALA A 130 -6.53 -13.13 7.67
CA ALA A 130 -6.44 -11.79 8.23
C ALA A 130 -7.76 -11.37 8.87
N ALA A 131 -7.69 -10.86 10.10
CA ALA A 131 -8.78 -10.06 10.64
C ALA A 131 -8.86 -8.72 9.91
N ASP A 132 -10.06 -8.30 9.51
CA ASP A 132 -10.31 -7.00 8.85
C ASP A 132 -9.45 -6.78 7.59
N ALA A 133 -9.44 -7.77 6.67
CA ALA A 133 -8.66 -7.70 5.44
C ALA A 133 -8.95 -6.41 4.64
N ASP A 134 -10.22 -6.03 4.56
CA ASP A 134 -10.74 -4.87 3.81
C ASP A 134 -10.55 -3.51 4.50
N GLY A 135 -9.95 -3.46 5.68
CA GLY A 135 -9.75 -2.20 6.40
C GLY A 135 -8.93 -1.17 5.62
N ALA A 136 -9.16 0.12 5.87
CA ALA A 136 -8.38 1.17 5.24
C ALA A 136 -6.88 1.04 5.55
N ARG A 137 -6.03 1.27 4.53
CA ARG A 137 -4.56 1.23 4.63
C ARG A 137 -3.96 2.63 4.50
N GLY A 138 -2.77 2.83 5.10
CA GLY A 138 -2.06 4.12 5.11
C GLY A 138 -2.56 5.09 6.17
N ARG A 139 -2.11 6.35 6.11
CA ARG A 139 -2.53 7.42 7.04
C ARG A 139 -4.06 7.54 7.02
N GLN A 140 -4.66 7.42 8.19
CA GLN A 140 -6.07 7.68 8.44
C GLN A 140 -6.20 9.05 9.11
N GLY A 141 -7.21 9.83 8.73
CA GLY A 141 -7.48 11.15 9.31
C GLY A 141 -7.81 12.21 8.26
N ALA A 142 -8.23 13.38 8.74
CA ALA A 142 -8.55 14.52 7.89
C ALA A 142 -7.31 14.98 7.08
N PRO A 143 -7.51 15.54 5.88
CA PRO A 143 -6.42 16.19 5.14
C PRO A 143 -5.69 17.18 6.03
N GLY A 144 -4.36 17.21 5.95
CA GLY A 144 -3.61 18.31 6.55
C GLY A 144 -4.06 19.64 5.94
N LYS A 145 -3.97 20.73 6.69
CA LYS A 145 -4.19 22.06 6.13
C LYS A 145 -3.13 22.29 5.06
N VAL A 146 -3.54 22.33 3.79
CA VAL A 146 -2.67 22.70 2.68
C VAL A 146 -2.55 24.23 2.71
N ALA A 147 -1.33 24.73 2.90
CA ALA A 147 -1.01 26.13 2.70
C ALA A 147 -0.37 26.25 1.32
N LEU A 148 -0.98 27.03 0.44
CA LEU A 148 -0.35 27.45 -0.80
C LEU A 148 0.66 28.55 -0.47
N PRO A 149 1.77 28.68 -1.22
CA PRO A 149 2.61 29.87 -1.16
C PRO A 149 1.77 31.13 -1.42
N ASP A 150 2.14 32.23 -0.77
CA ASP A 150 1.48 33.53 -1.00
C ASP A 150 1.56 33.90 -2.49
N GLY A 151 0.43 34.35 -3.07
CA GLY A 151 0.32 34.71 -4.48
C GLY A 151 0.07 33.55 -5.45
N TRP A 152 0.10 32.28 -5.02
CA TRP A 152 -0.05 31.14 -5.94
C TRP A 152 -1.41 31.09 -6.66
N LEU A 153 -2.49 31.55 -6.02
CA LEU A 153 -3.82 31.61 -6.65
C LEU A 153 -3.95 32.75 -7.66
N ASP A 154 -3.06 33.74 -7.60
CA ASP A 154 -3.11 34.92 -8.45
C ASP A 154 -2.47 34.65 -9.82
N ASP A 155 -1.42 33.82 -9.88
CA ASP A 155 -0.86 33.31 -11.14
C ASP A 155 -0.25 31.89 -10.97
N PRO A 156 -1.00 30.82 -11.32
CA PRO A 156 -0.53 29.44 -11.18
C PRO A 156 0.48 29.01 -12.25
N GLU A 157 0.74 29.84 -13.26
CA GLU A 157 1.69 29.57 -14.36
C GLU A 157 3.00 30.38 -14.19
N GLU A 158 3.13 31.17 -13.13
CA GLU A 158 4.35 31.90 -12.83
C GLU A 158 5.44 30.92 -12.31
N ASP A 159 6.51 30.74 -13.08
CA ASP A 159 7.64 29.84 -12.78
C ASP A 159 8.47 30.23 -11.53
N GLY A 160 8.06 31.26 -10.78
CA GLY A 160 8.77 31.81 -9.62
C GLY A 160 8.12 31.42 -8.30
N VAL A 161 8.70 30.47 -7.57
CA VAL A 161 8.33 30.25 -6.17
C VAL A 161 8.84 31.45 -5.37
N GLY A 162 7.96 32.39 -5.04
CA GLY A 162 8.27 33.51 -4.16
C GLY A 162 8.91 32.99 -2.86
N VAL A 163 10.07 33.55 -2.50
CA VAL A 163 10.81 33.17 -1.29
C VAL A 163 9.96 33.57 -0.08
N ALA A 164 9.26 32.62 0.51
CA ALA A 164 8.62 32.84 1.80
C ALA A 164 9.72 33.10 2.84
N GLU A 165 9.79 34.33 3.37
CA GLU A 165 10.63 34.64 4.52
C GLU A 165 10.19 33.75 5.69
N THR A 166 11.09 32.86 6.11
CA THR A 166 10.84 31.97 7.24
C THR A 166 10.79 32.79 8.53
N GLY A 167 9.57 33.09 8.97
CA GLY A 167 9.31 33.52 10.35
C GLY A 167 9.73 32.43 11.33
N GLU A 168 10.49 32.82 12.34
CA GLU A 168 11.02 31.99 13.40
C GLU A 168 9.92 31.25 14.20
N ASP A 169 10.33 30.12 14.76
CA ASP A 169 9.67 29.30 15.80
C ASP A 169 8.62 28.24 15.39
N ALA A 170 9.12 27.02 15.15
CA ALA A 170 8.55 25.79 15.72
C ALA A 170 9.61 24.68 15.72
N GLY A 171 10.34 24.58 16.83
CA GLY A 171 11.27 23.49 17.09
C GLY A 171 10.56 22.14 17.28
N ALA A 172 11.32 21.09 16.97
CA ALA A 172 11.25 19.73 17.49
C ALA A 172 9.98 18.90 17.21
N ALA A 173 10.07 18.00 16.22
CA ALA A 173 9.99 16.55 16.44
C ALA A 173 10.06 15.82 15.10
N ASN A 174 11.26 15.41 14.69
CA ASN A 174 11.41 14.32 13.74
C ASN A 174 12.31 13.26 14.39
N SER A 175 11.68 12.36 15.16
CA SER A 175 12.29 11.13 15.65
C SER A 175 11.20 10.09 15.98
N GLY A 176 11.43 8.87 15.49
CA GLY A 176 10.66 7.66 15.81
C GLY A 176 9.50 7.38 14.85
N GLY A 177 9.25 6.16 14.40
CA GLY A 177 9.72 4.84 14.81
C GLY A 177 8.75 3.80 14.26
#